data_AF-A0A258QJ03-F1
#
_entry.id   AF-A0A258QJ03-F1
#
_cell.length_a   1.000
_cell.length_b   1.000
_cell.length_c   1.000
_cell.angle_alpha   90.00
_cell.angle_beta   90.00
_cell.angle_gamma   90.00
#
_symmetry.space_group_name_H-M   'P 1'
#
loop_
_entity.id
_entity.type
_entity.pdbx_description
1 polymer ?
#
loop_
_entity_poly.entity_id
_entity_poly.type
_entity_poly.pdbx_seq_one_letter_code
_entity_poly.pdbx_strand_id
1 'polypeptide(L)'
;MSARLGQTPFFVIEADEYDTAFFDKRSKFLHYRPRGVILNNLEFDHADIFPDLAAIERQFAHFLRLVPNQGLVVMAADTPALERVLAQGVWSPVARFGRTDTAQPWRLDGRTVWLEGAVLGDMPPCIVGAHNQRNALAALALARFAGVPPEQGLAALAQFKGVARRLQNLGTAAGVTVFDDFAHHPTAIFETIAALKAHLAQMQQTGRVIAVVDP
;
A
#
# COMPACT_ATOMS: atom_id res chain seq x y z
N MET A 1 -5.60 17.41 -7.96
CA MET A 1 -4.29 17.64 -8.61
C MET A 1 -3.53 16.33 -8.53
N SER A 2 -3.25 15.67 -9.65
CA SER A 2 -2.63 14.33 -9.68
C SER A 2 -1.09 14.35 -9.61
N ALA A 3 -0.47 15.53 -9.64
CA ALA A 3 0.97 15.70 -9.55
C ALA A 3 1.33 16.99 -8.79
N ARG A 4 2.51 16.99 -8.16
CA ARG A 4 3.10 18.16 -7.48
C ARG A 4 4.60 18.19 -7.76
N LEU A 5 5.10 19.31 -8.29
CA LEU A 5 6.52 19.50 -8.49
C LEU A 5 7.21 19.85 -7.15
N GLY A 6 8.21 19.05 -6.79
CA GLY A 6 9.09 19.31 -5.63
C GLY A 6 10.37 20.03 -6.02
N GLN A 7 11.15 20.44 -5.02
CA GLN A 7 12.49 21.04 -5.20
C GLN A 7 13.63 20.09 -4.79
N THR A 8 13.30 18.94 -4.22
CA THR A 8 14.25 17.93 -3.74
C THR A 8 14.50 16.88 -4.84
N PRO A 9 15.59 16.10 -4.76
CA PRO A 9 15.90 15.06 -5.76
C PRO A 9 15.00 13.81 -5.66
N PHE A 10 13.92 13.87 -4.89
CA PHE A 10 13.00 12.74 -4.69
C PHE A 10 11.81 12.85 -5.64
N PHE A 11 11.50 11.72 -6.26
CA PHE A 11 10.31 11.55 -7.10
C PHE A 11 9.55 10.32 -6.63
N VAL A 12 8.28 10.50 -6.29
CA VAL A 12 7.38 9.44 -5.85
C VAL A 12 6.25 9.35 -6.86
N ILE A 13 6.01 8.16 -7.37
CA ILE A 13 5.00 7.91 -8.40
C ILE A 13 4.34 6.56 -8.14
N GLU A 14 3.05 6.47 -8.44
CA GLU A 14 2.32 5.21 -8.51
C GLU A 14 2.75 4.44 -9.77
N ALA A 15 3.05 3.15 -9.59
CA ALA A 15 3.54 2.29 -10.65
C ALA A 15 2.40 1.44 -11.23
N ASP A 16 1.77 1.98 -12.26
CA ASP A 16 0.66 1.37 -12.98
C ASP A 16 1.12 0.16 -13.83
N GLU A 17 0.45 -0.97 -13.63
CA GLU A 17 0.65 -2.24 -14.30
C GLU A 17 0.01 -2.32 -15.70
N TYR A 18 -0.82 -1.35 -16.09
CA TYR A 18 -1.44 -1.30 -17.41
C TYR A 18 -0.42 -1.20 -18.56
N ASP A 19 -0.87 -1.60 -19.76
CA ASP A 19 -0.16 -1.43 -21.02
C ASP A 19 0.40 0.00 -21.18
N THR A 20 1.65 0.08 -21.64
CA THR A 20 2.31 1.36 -21.91
C THR A 20 1.65 2.10 -23.08
N ALA A 21 1.39 1.38 -24.17
CA ALA A 21 0.82 1.93 -25.39
C ALA A 21 0.14 0.83 -26.21
N PHE A 22 -0.62 1.20 -27.23
CA PHE A 22 -1.24 0.24 -28.17
C PHE A 22 -0.24 -0.78 -28.73
N PHE A 23 1.00 -0.36 -28.99
CA PHE A 23 2.09 -1.18 -29.53
C PHE A 23 3.07 -1.72 -28.48
N ASP A 24 2.95 -1.31 -27.22
CA ASP A 24 3.81 -1.80 -26.13
C ASP A 24 2.92 -2.36 -25.01
N LYS A 25 2.70 -3.68 -25.11
CA LYS A 25 1.88 -4.50 -24.21
C LYS A 25 2.56 -4.85 -22.88
N ARG A 26 3.63 -4.13 -22.55
CA ARG A 26 4.31 -4.25 -21.27
C ARG A 26 3.78 -3.20 -20.31
N SER A 27 3.81 -3.54 -19.03
CA SER A 27 3.40 -2.64 -17.96
C SER A 27 4.20 -1.33 -17.96
N LYS A 28 3.51 -0.19 -17.79
CA LYS A 28 4.12 1.17 -17.81
C LYS A 28 5.32 1.29 -16.88
N PHE A 29 5.25 0.64 -15.71
CA PHE A 29 6.33 0.68 -14.72
C PHE A 29 7.68 0.16 -15.24
N LEU A 30 7.72 -0.62 -16.33
CA LEU A 30 8.98 -1.08 -16.92
C LEU A 30 9.79 0.05 -17.58
N HIS A 31 9.20 1.22 -17.79
CA HIS A 31 9.90 2.41 -18.28
C HIS A 31 10.51 3.23 -17.14
N TYR A 32 10.26 2.86 -15.89
CA TYR A 32 10.78 3.57 -14.74
C TYR A 32 12.19 3.08 -14.36
N ARG A 33 12.91 3.90 -13.61
CA ARG A 33 14.23 3.58 -13.04
C ARG A 33 14.20 3.77 -11.52
N PRO A 34 13.45 2.93 -10.78
CA PRO A 34 13.23 3.13 -9.36
C PRO A 34 14.52 2.89 -8.56
N ARG A 35 14.70 3.68 -7.50
CA ARG A 35 15.71 3.42 -6.46
C ARG A 35 15.15 2.66 -5.28
N GLY A 36 13.85 2.78 -5.04
CA GLY A 36 13.14 1.89 -4.15
C GLY A 36 11.70 1.70 -4.60
N VAL A 37 11.13 0.55 -4.25
CA VAL A 37 9.81 0.09 -4.69
C VAL A 37 9.06 -0.41 -3.47
N ILE A 38 7.76 -0.14 -3.41
CA ILE A 38 6.84 -0.79 -2.49
C ILE A 38 5.99 -1.79 -3.28
N LEU A 39 5.92 -3.04 -2.80
CA LEU A 39 5.02 -4.07 -3.29
C LEU A 39 4.04 -4.44 -2.17
N ASN A 40 2.78 -4.01 -2.28
CA ASN A 40 1.77 -4.17 -1.23
C ASN A 40 0.99 -5.49 -1.32
N ASN A 41 0.44 -5.79 -2.48
CA ASN A 41 -0.27 -7.02 -2.80
C ASN A 41 0.00 -7.37 -4.26
N LEU A 42 -0.45 -8.54 -4.69
CA LEU A 42 -0.46 -8.93 -6.09
C LEU A 42 -1.58 -9.96 -6.30
N GLU A 43 -2.64 -9.54 -6.99
CA GLU A 43 -3.83 -10.34 -7.26
C GLU A 43 -4.10 -10.35 -8.77
N PHE A 44 -4.98 -11.26 -9.23
CA PHE A 44 -5.38 -11.25 -10.63
C PHE A 44 -6.34 -10.08 -10.85
N ASP A 45 -5.87 -9.10 -11.62
CA ASP A 45 -6.61 -7.92 -12.03
C ASP A 45 -6.31 -7.58 -13.50
N HIS A 46 -7.09 -6.67 -14.07
CA HIS A 46 -6.98 -6.20 -15.46
C HIS A 46 -7.01 -7.37 -16.45
N ALA A 47 -8.05 -8.21 -16.31
CA ALA A 47 -8.28 -9.38 -17.15
C ALA A 47 -8.46 -9.02 -18.65
N ASP A 48 -8.63 -7.75 -18.97
CA ASP A 48 -8.65 -7.20 -20.33
C ASP A 48 -7.25 -7.20 -21.00
N ILE A 49 -6.17 -7.14 -20.20
CA ILE A 49 -4.78 -7.11 -20.68
C ILE A 49 -3.92 -8.28 -20.18
N PHE A 50 -4.27 -8.89 -19.05
CA PHE A 50 -3.56 -10.05 -18.52
C PHE A 50 -4.39 -11.34 -18.62
N PRO A 51 -3.85 -12.42 -19.21
CA PRO A 51 -4.58 -13.67 -19.33
C PRO A 51 -4.72 -14.40 -17.99
N ASP A 52 -3.77 -14.22 -17.07
CA ASP A 52 -3.73 -14.86 -15.75
C ASP A 52 -2.79 -14.11 -14.79
N LEU A 53 -2.80 -14.52 -13.51
CA LEU A 53 -1.90 -13.98 -12.48
C LEU A 53 -0.41 -14.19 -12.83
N ALA A 54 -0.07 -15.30 -13.48
CA ALA A 54 1.33 -15.59 -13.84
C ALA A 54 1.87 -14.59 -14.88
N ALA A 55 1.02 -14.04 -15.74
CA ALA A 55 1.37 -12.96 -16.65
C ALA A 55 1.71 -11.66 -15.90
N ILE A 56 0.94 -11.32 -14.87
CA ILE A 56 1.21 -10.15 -14.01
C ILE A 56 2.51 -10.36 -13.23
N GLU A 57 2.68 -11.54 -12.62
CA GLU A 57 3.89 -11.91 -11.88
C GLU A 57 5.16 -11.76 -12.73
N ARG A 58 5.10 -12.11 -14.03
CA ARG A 58 6.22 -11.90 -14.96
C ARG A 58 6.57 -10.42 -15.15
N GLN A 59 5.58 -9.53 -15.24
CA GLN A 59 5.84 -8.08 -15.35
C GLN A 59 6.50 -7.55 -14.07
N PHE A 60 6.02 -7.96 -12.91
CA PHE A 60 6.63 -7.59 -11.62
C PHE A 60 8.05 -8.15 -11.49
N ALA A 61 8.30 -9.40 -11.92
CA ALA A 61 9.64 -9.97 -11.95
C ALA A 61 10.58 -9.18 -12.87
N HIS A 62 10.10 -8.71 -14.03
CA HIS A 62 10.85 -7.79 -14.88
C HIS A 62 11.13 -6.44 -14.20
N PHE A 63 10.16 -5.89 -13.48
CA PHE A 63 10.31 -4.63 -12.76
C PHE A 63 11.36 -4.70 -11.66
N LEU A 64 11.41 -5.80 -10.89
CA LEU A 64 12.43 -5.99 -9.86
C LEU A 64 13.86 -6.06 -10.42
N ARG A 65 14.02 -6.37 -11.71
CA ARG A 65 15.33 -6.31 -12.39
C ARG A 65 15.82 -4.89 -12.65
N LEU A 66 14.93 -3.91 -12.60
CA LEU A 66 15.26 -2.50 -12.81
C LEU A 66 15.72 -1.83 -11.52
N VAL A 67 15.44 -2.42 -10.35
CA VAL A 67 15.89 -1.91 -9.06
C VAL A 67 17.38 -2.25 -8.88
N PRO A 68 18.28 -1.27 -8.69
CA PRO A 68 19.70 -1.54 -8.55
C PRO A 68 20.01 -2.19 -7.21
N ASN A 69 21.14 -2.89 -7.09
CA ASN A 69 21.58 -3.54 -5.84
C ASN A 69 21.72 -2.60 -4.63
N GLN A 70 21.95 -1.31 -4.86
CA GLN A 70 21.96 -0.23 -3.86
C GLN A 70 20.56 0.41 -3.65
N GLY A 71 19.53 -0.24 -4.18
CA GLY A 71 18.13 0.11 -4.02
C GLY A 71 17.47 -0.64 -2.88
N LEU A 72 16.14 -0.56 -2.79
CA LEU A 72 15.36 -1.30 -1.81
C LEU A 72 14.01 -1.74 -2.36
N VAL A 73 13.66 -3.01 -2.13
CA VAL A 73 12.30 -3.52 -2.33
C VAL A 73 11.64 -3.65 -0.97
N VAL A 74 10.62 -2.85 -0.70
CA VAL A 74 9.76 -2.94 0.48
C VAL A 74 8.57 -3.81 0.11
N MET A 75 8.50 -5.02 0.64
CA MET A 75 7.52 -6.02 0.22
C MET A 75 6.63 -6.44 1.38
N ALA A 76 5.34 -6.56 1.12
CA ALA A 76 4.43 -7.05 2.12
C ALA A 76 4.67 -8.55 2.39
N ALA A 77 4.71 -8.92 3.66
CA ALA A 77 4.77 -10.30 4.10
C ALA A 77 3.47 -11.05 3.75
N ASP A 78 3.51 -12.38 3.86
CA ASP A 78 2.36 -13.27 3.72
C ASP A 78 1.60 -13.10 2.39
N THR A 79 2.33 -12.78 1.33
CA THR A 79 1.76 -12.57 -0.01
C THR A 79 2.36 -13.59 -0.99
N PRO A 80 1.73 -14.77 -1.16
CA PRO A 80 2.31 -15.87 -1.94
C PRO A 80 2.68 -15.51 -3.38
N ALA A 81 1.91 -14.64 -4.03
CA ALA A 81 2.21 -14.16 -5.38
C ALA A 81 3.52 -13.34 -5.42
N LEU A 82 3.74 -12.46 -4.45
CA LEU A 82 4.98 -11.68 -4.35
C LEU A 82 6.19 -12.59 -4.01
N GLU A 83 6.00 -13.63 -3.18
CA GLU A 83 7.06 -14.61 -2.93
C GLU A 83 7.43 -15.40 -4.20
N ARG A 84 6.44 -15.77 -5.04
CA ARG A 84 6.71 -16.36 -6.37
C ARG A 84 7.46 -15.39 -7.29
N VAL A 85 7.15 -14.09 -7.24
CA VAL A 85 7.89 -13.06 -7.99
C VAL A 85 9.35 -12.99 -7.52
N LEU A 86 9.61 -12.94 -6.20
CA LEU A 86 10.97 -12.93 -5.68
C LEU A 86 11.77 -14.18 -6.06
N ALA A 87 11.12 -15.35 -6.09
CA ALA A 87 11.74 -16.60 -6.50
C ALA A 87 12.22 -16.61 -7.97
N GLN A 88 11.69 -15.72 -8.81
CA GLN A 88 12.17 -15.51 -10.20
C GLN A 88 13.45 -14.67 -10.29
N GLY A 89 13.92 -14.10 -9.16
CA GLY A 89 15.17 -13.38 -9.02
C GLY A 89 15.00 -11.94 -8.58
N VAL A 90 15.78 -11.54 -7.57
CA VAL A 90 15.90 -10.18 -7.06
C VAL A 90 17.36 -9.90 -6.71
N TRP A 91 17.90 -8.76 -7.16
CA TRP A 91 19.29 -8.35 -6.88
C TRP A 91 19.41 -7.22 -5.86
N SER A 92 18.26 -6.69 -5.43
CA SER A 92 18.17 -5.62 -4.44
C SER A 92 17.89 -6.19 -3.05
N PRO A 93 18.34 -5.51 -1.97
CA PRO A 93 17.84 -5.77 -0.62
C PRO A 93 16.31 -5.77 -0.59
N VAL A 94 15.76 -6.72 0.18
CA VAL A 94 14.31 -6.83 0.41
C VAL A 94 14.02 -6.60 1.89
N ALA A 95 13.24 -5.56 2.19
CA ALA A 95 12.71 -5.31 3.52
C ALA A 95 11.23 -5.72 3.55
N ARG A 96 10.91 -6.75 4.34
CA ARG A 96 9.52 -7.19 4.49
C ARG A 96 8.79 -6.39 5.56
N PHE A 97 7.49 -6.19 5.36
CA PHE A 97 6.60 -5.59 6.36
C PHE A 97 5.34 -6.41 6.58
N GLY A 98 4.90 -6.55 7.83
CA GLY A 98 3.74 -7.38 8.18
C GLY A 98 3.05 -6.96 9.46
N ARG A 99 2.04 -7.73 9.85
CA ARG A 99 1.35 -7.59 11.14
C ARG A 99 1.80 -8.70 12.07
N THR A 100 2.03 -8.36 13.33
CA THR A 100 2.14 -9.30 14.49
C THR A 100 3.22 -10.39 14.45
N ASP A 101 3.81 -10.72 13.31
CA ASP A 101 4.93 -11.65 13.21
C ASP A 101 6.26 -10.94 13.56
N THR A 102 7.03 -11.53 14.47
CA THR A 102 8.36 -11.05 14.85
C THR A 102 9.42 -11.35 13.79
N ALA A 103 9.12 -12.20 12.80
CA ALA A 103 10.06 -12.53 11.74
C ALA A 103 10.32 -11.37 10.76
N GLN A 104 9.41 -10.39 10.69
CA GLN A 104 9.54 -9.28 9.75
C GLN A 104 10.28 -8.09 10.39
N PRO A 105 11.24 -7.47 9.68
CA PRO A 105 11.98 -6.33 10.20
C PRO A 105 11.03 -5.18 10.49
N TRP A 106 10.11 -4.85 9.57
CA TRP A 106 9.05 -3.89 9.81
C TRP A 106 7.79 -4.61 10.25
N ARG A 107 7.25 -4.24 11.41
CA ARG A 107 5.99 -4.82 11.88
C ARG A 107 5.09 -3.81 12.57
N LEU A 108 3.79 -4.05 12.45
CA LEU A 108 2.75 -3.36 13.21
C LEU A 108 2.13 -4.32 14.22
N ASP A 109 2.19 -3.95 15.50
CA ASP A 109 1.50 -4.64 16.59
C ASP A 109 0.47 -3.69 17.21
N GLY A 110 -0.81 -3.94 16.93
CA GLY A 110 -1.87 -2.96 17.16
C GLY A 110 -1.62 -1.68 16.36
N ARG A 111 -1.19 -0.61 17.05
CA ARG A 111 -0.71 0.64 16.43
C ARG A 111 0.79 0.83 16.56
N THR A 112 1.48 0.05 17.39
CA THR A 112 2.90 0.24 17.65
C THR A 112 3.72 -0.24 16.45
N VAL A 113 4.57 0.65 15.96
CA VAL A 113 5.45 0.44 14.81
C VAL A 113 6.81 0.00 15.33
N TRP A 114 7.30 -1.10 14.76
CA TRP A 114 8.60 -1.67 15.11
C TRP A 114 9.50 -1.78 13.89
N LEU A 115 10.80 -1.68 14.15
CA LEU A 115 11.86 -2.01 13.21
C LEU A 115 12.90 -2.87 13.93
N GLU A 116 13.14 -4.09 13.44
CA GLU A 116 14.20 -4.99 13.93
C GLU A 116 14.13 -5.22 15.46
N GLY A 117 12.91 -5.34 15.99
CA GLY A 117 12.66 -5.53 17.43
C GLY A 117 12.70 -4.27 18.28
N ALA A 118 13.04 -3.11 17.71
CA ALA A 118 12.96 -1.81 18.40
C ALA A 118 11.63 -1.11 18.10
N VAL A 119 11.06 -0.46 19.13
CA VAL A 119 9.87 0.39 18.98
C VAL A 119 10.30 1.73 18.36
N LEU A 120 9.62 2.13 17.28
CA LEU A 120 9.82 3.42 16.62
C LEU A 120 8.79 4.47 17.02
N GLY A 121 7.63 4.03 17.52
CA GLY A 121 6.51 4.89 17.93
C GLY A 121 5.17 4.24 17.57
N ASP A 122 4.10 5.03 17.58
CA ASP A 122 2.75 4.56 17.25
C ASP A 122 2.24 5.16 15.93
N MET A 123 1.53 4.33 15.18
CA MET A 123 0.79 4.72 13.99
C MET A 123 -0.27 5.77 14.36
N PRO A 124 -0.29 6.92 13.68
CA PRO A 124 -1.21 8.00 14.03
C PRO A 124 -2.68 7.57 13.99
N PRO A 125 -3.53 8.04 14.94
CA PRO A 125 -4.94 7.64 14.99
C PRO A 125 -5.76 8.00 13.75
N CYS A 126 -5.32 9.00 12.97
CA CYS A 126 -5.96 9.39 11.70
C CYS A 126 -5.81 8.33 10.60
N ILE A 127 -4.87 7.39 10.73
CA ILE A 127 -4.72 6.25 9.81
C ILE A 127 -5.68 5.14 10.22
N VAL A 128 -6.88 5.18 9.65
CA VAL A 128 -7.99 4.28 9.97
C VAL A 128 -7.98 3.05 9.06
N GLY A 129 -8.16 1.87 9.66
CA GLY A 129 -8.26 0.59 8.94
C GLY A 129 -6.91 -0.13 8.79
N ALA A 130 -6.95 -1.45 8.91
CA ALA A 130 -5.73 -2.28 8.89
C ALA A 130 -4.96 -2.16 7.57
N HIS A 131 -5.66 -2.05 6.43
CA HIS A 131 -5.03 -1.88 5.12
C HIS A 131 -4.28 -0.54 5.03
N ASN A 132 -4.87 0.56 5.51
CA ASN A 132 -4.21 1.87 5.50
C ASN A 132 -3.02 1.91 6.45
N GLN A 133 -3.12 1.26 7.61
CA GLN A 133 -1.99 1.15 8.53
C GLN A 133 -0.85 0.32 7.93
N ARG A 134 -1.17 -0.75 7.19
CA ARG A 134 -0.20 -1.55 6.42
C ARG A 134 0.47 -0.72 5.31
N ASN A 135 -0.30 0.05 4.56
CA ASN A 135 0.23 0.96 3.53
C ASN A 135 1.11 2.06 4.14
N ALA A 136 0.72 2.63 5.28
CA ALA A 136 1.50 3.62 6.00
C ALA A 136 2.81 3.04 6.54
N LEU A 137 2.82 1.78 7.00
CA LEU A 137 4.05 1.09 7.41
C LEU A 137 5.01 0.91 6.21
N ALA A 138 4.49 0.51 5.04
CA ALA A 138 5.29 0.39 3.83
C ALA A 138 5.89 1.74 3.38
N ALA A 139 5.08 2.81 3.43
CA ALA A 139 5.51 4.16 3.13
C ALA A 139 6.60 4.64 4.10
N LEU A 140 6.44 4.37 5.39
CA LEU A 140 7.44 4.70 6.42
C LEU A 140 8.76 3.94 6.17
N ALA A 141 8.67 2.66 5.78
CA ALA A 141 9.85 1.85 5.46
C ALA A 141 10.65 2.41 4.28
N LEU A 142 9.97 2.77 3.20
CA LEU A 142 10.62 3.37 2.03
C LEU A 142 11.15 4.78 2.33
N ALA A 143 10.41 5.58 3.12
CA ALA A 143 10.85 6.90 3.55
C ALA A 143 12.15 6.83 4.38
N ARG A 144 12.27 5.85 5.28
CA ARG A 144 13.51 5.61 6.03
C ARG A 144 14.68 5.30 5.11
N PHE A 145 14.47 4.45 4.09
CA PHE A 145 15.50 4.18 3.08
C PHE A 145 15.94 5.43 2.32
N ALA A 146 15.01 6.36 2.06
CA ALA A 146 15.31 7.66 1.48
C ALA A 146 16.00 8.65 2.45
N GLY A 147 16.26 8.26 3.69
CA GLY A 147 16.95 9.07 4.71
C GLY A 147 16.02 9.86 5.62
N VAL A 148 14.70 9.63 5.59
CA VAL A 148 13.76 10.28 6.51
C VAL A 148 13.79 9.58 7.87
N PRO A 149 14.10 10.28 8.97
CA PRO A 149 14.05 9.69 10.30
C PRO A 149 12.64 9.19 10.65
N PRO A 150 12.47 8.02 11.30
CA PRO A 150 11.15 7.45 11.58
C PRO A 150 10.20 8.40 12.32
N GLU A 151 10.71 9.17 13.27
CA GLU A 151 9.95 10.15 14.02
C GLU A 151 9.34 11.24 13.12
N GLN A 152 10.08 11.68 12.10
CA GLN A 152 9.58 12.64 11.11
C GLN A 152 8.56 11.98 10.18
N GLY A 153 8.76 10.72 9.81
CA GLY A 153 7.81 9.94 9.03
C GLY A 153 6.47 9.75 9.75
N LEU A 154 6.51 9.39 11.03
CA LEU A 154 5.31 9.26 11.87
C LEU A 154 4.59 10.60 12.06
N ALA A 155 5.34 11.69 12.27
CA ALA A 155 4.78 13.03 12.35
C ALA A 155 4.11 13.46 11.02
N ALA A 156 4.71 13.13 9.88
CA ALA A 156 4.11 13.39 8.57
C ALA A 156 2.83 12.58 8.34
N LEU A 157 2.81 11.30 8.74
CA LEU A 157 1.62 10.46 8.69
C LEU A 157 0.48 11.02 9.56
N ALA A 158 0.79 11.67 10.69
CA ALA A 158 -0.23 12.29 11.54
C ALA A 158 -0.96 13.46 10.84
N GLN A 159 -0.33 14.07 9.83
CA GLN A 159 -0.90 15.15 9.03
C GLN A 159 -1.58 14.65 7.74
N PHE A 160 -1.57 13.34 7.49
CA PHE A 160 -2.16 12.75 6.31
C PHE A 160 -3.69 12.91 6.33
N LYS A 161 -4.23 13.58 5.30
CA LYS A 161 -5.66 13.89 5.19
C LYS A 161 -6.48 12.78 4.52
N GLY A 162 -5.85 11.65 4.21
CA GLY A 162 -6.43 10.62 3.35
C GLY A 162 -6.28 10.92 1.87
N VAL A 163 -6.66 9.94 1.05
CA VAL A 163 -6.83 10.09 -0.39
C VAL A 163 -8.32 10.20 -0.67
N ALA A 164 -8.71 11.06 -1.62
CA ALA A 164 -10.10 11.10 -2.06
C ALA A 164 -10.55 9.70 -2.50
N ARG A 165 -11.79 9.32 -2.16
CA ARG A 165 -12.37 8.01 -2.48
C ARG A 165 -11.59 6.81 -1.91
N ARG A 166 -10.92 6.96 -0.75
CA ARG A 166 -10.33 5.85 0.02
C ARG A 166 -10.76 5.99 1.48
N LEU A 167 -11.84 5.32 1.86
CA LEU A 167 -12.58 5.51 3.11
C LEU A 167 -12.78 7.00 3.44
N GLN A 168 -13.05 7.82 2.43
CA GLN A 168 -13.17 9.25 2.59
C GLN A 168 -14.49 9.56 3.30
N ASN A 169 -14.44 10.14 4.49
CA ASN A 169 -15.63 10.66 5.15
C ASN A 169 -16.16 11.88 4.39
N LEU A 170 -17.31 11.75 3.74
CA LEU A 170 -17.99 12.82 3.00
C LEU A 170 -18.84 13.72 3.92
N GLY A 171 -19.08 13.29 5.16
CA GLY A 171 -19.83 14.02 6.17
C GLY A 171 -20.94 13.19 6.81
N THR A 172 -21.65 13.81 7.73
CA THR A 172 -22.77 13.21 8.46
C THR A 172 -24.03 14.05 8.27
N ALA A 173 -25.13 13.43 7.86
CA ALA A 173 -26.43 14.06 7.74
C ALA A 173 -27.51 13.15 8.35
N ALA A 174 -28.41 13.73 9.15
CA ALA A 174 -29.48 13.00 9.84
C ALA A 174 -29.00 11.75 10.62
N GLY A 175 -27.80 11.82 11.21
CA GLY A 175 -27.20 10.71 11.96
C GLY A 175 -26.57 9.60 11.10
N VAL A 176 -26.51 9.79 9.77
CA VAL A 176 -25.85 8.86 8.84
C VAL A 176 -24.55 9.48 8.36
N THR A 177 -23.43 8.80 8.63
CA THR A 177 -22.12 9.18 8.10
C THR A 177 -21.89 8.47 6.76
N VAL A 178 -21.51 9.24 5.74
CA VAL A 178 -21.26 8.73 4.38
C VAL A 178 -19.77 8.62 4.15
N PHE A 179 -19.33 7.46 3.69
CA PHE A 179 -17.95 7.21 3.28
C PHE A 179 -17.92 6.86 1.78
N ASP A 180 -16.92 7.36 1.07
CA ASP A 180 -16.65 7.04 -0.34
C ASP A 180 -15.35 6.22 -0.45
N ASP A 181 -15.40 5.11 -1.20
CA ASP A 181 -14.27 4.21 -1.44
C ASP A 181 -14.25 3.70 -2.89
N PHE A 182 -13.06 3.62 -3.49
CA PHE A 182 -12.81 3.13 -4.85
C PHE A 182 -12.58 1.61 -4.93
N ALA A 183 -12.78 0.88 -3.83
CA ALA A 183 -12.69 -0.56 -3.79
C ALA A 183 -13.60 -1.22 -4.85
N HIS A 184 -12.97 -1.88 -5.83
CA HIS A 184 -13.65 -2.57 -6.93
C HIS A 184 -13.31 -4.08 -6.98
N HIS A 185 -12.21 -4.52 -6.37
CA HIS A 185 -11.96 -5.95 -6.16
C HIS A 185 -12.70 -6.49 -4.93
N PRO A 186 -13.10 -7.77 -4.96
CA PRO A 186 -13.71 -8.42 -3.81
C PRO A 186 -12.93 -8.21 -2.50
N THR A 187 -11.60 -8.42 -2.51
CA THR A 187 -10.73 -8.23 -1.34
C THR A 187 -10.83 -6.81 -0.78
N ALA A 188 -10.69 -5.80 -1.63
CA ALA A 188 -10.75 -4.40 -1.23
C ALA A 188 -12.12 -3.99 -0.66
N ILE A 189 -13.21 -4.53 -1.23
CA ILE A 189 -14.57 -4.29 -0.74
C ILE A 189 -14.74 -4.89 0.66
N PHE A 190 -14.29 -6.12 0.88
CA PHE A 190 -14.34 -6.76 2.19
C PHE A 190 -13.50 -6.00 3.24
N GLU A 191 -12.29 -5.58 2.88
CA GLU A 191 -11.41 -4.81 3.78
C GLU A 191 -12.01 -3.46 4.18
N THR A 192 -12.67 -2.78 3.24
CA THR A 192 -13.38 -1.51 3.45
C THR A 192 -14.52 -1.69 4.46
N ILE A 193 -15.38 -2.69 4.24
CA ILE A 193 -16.50 -2.99 5.14
C ILE A 193 -15.98 -3.40 6.54
N ALA A 194 -14.94 -4.21 6.61
CA ALA A 194 -14.33 -4.63 7.87
C ALA A 194 -13.76 -3.44 8.65
N ALA A 195 -13.10 -2.50 7.97
CA ALA A 195 -12.57 -1.28 8.59
C ALA A 195 -13.69 -0.40 9.20
N LEU A 196 -14.80 -0.21 8.48
CA LEU A 196 -15.95 0.56 8.99
C LEU A 196 -16.62 -0.11 10.20
N LYS A 197 -16.77 -1.45 10.17
CA LYS A 197 -17.30 -2.20 11.33
C LYS A 197 -16.39 -2.07 12.55
N ALA A 198 -15.08 -2.18 12.37
CA ALA A 198 -14.11 -2.00 13.45
C ALA A 198 -14.15 -0.58 14.02
N HIS A 199 -14.32 0.43 13.16
CA HIS A 199 -14.46 1.82 13.58
C HIS A 199 -15.69 2.05 14.47
N LEU A 200 -16.87 1.53 14.08
CA LEU A 200 -18.09 1.60 14.89
C LEU A 200 -17.91 0.94 16.26
N ALA A 201 -17.28 -0.25 16.28
CA ALA A 201 -17.00 -0.96 17.52
C ALA A 201 -16.05 -0.17 18.45
N GLN A 202 -15.01 0.46 17.89
CA GLN A 202 -14.08 1.31 18.65
C GLN A 202 -14.77 2.55 19.25
N MET A 203 -15.74 3.12 18.54
CA MET A 203 -16.51 4.27 19.04
C MET A 203 -17.67 3.88 19.97
N GLN A 204 -17.84 2.59 20.27
CA GLN A 204 -18.98 2.06 21.04
C GLN A 204 -20.34 2.50 20.48
N GLN A 205 -20.42 2.72 19.17
CA GLN A 205 -21.64 3.12 18.48
C GLN A 205 -22.38 1.90 17.96
N THR A 206 -23.69 1.86 18.18
CA THR A 206 -24.58 0.86 17.57
C THR A 206 -25.07 1.40 16.22
N GLY A 207 -25.01 0.56 15.18
CA GLY A 207 -25.34 1.01 13.82
C GLY A 207 -25.21 -0.10 12.78
N ARG A 208 -25.60 0.22 11.55
CA ARG A 208 -25.47 -0.67 10.39
C ARG A 208 -24.48 -0.07 9.39
N VAL A 209 -23.62 -0.90 8.84
CA VAL A 209 -22.82 -0.53 7.65
C VAL A 209 -23.63 -0.95 6.43
N ILE A 210 -24.00 0.01 5.59
CA ILE A 210 -24.67 -0.22 4.31
C ILE A 210 -23.64 0.07 3.22
N ALA A 211 -23.37 -0.92 2.38
CA ALA A 211 -22.48 -0.76 1.22
C ALA A 211 -23.34 -0.61 -0.04
N VAL A 212 -23.11 0.45 -0.80
CA VAL A 212 -23.67 0.64 -2.15
C VAL A 212 -22.50 0.44 -3.11
N VAL A 213 -22.59 -0.58 -3.96
CA VAL A 213 -21.52 -0.97 -4.89
C VAL A 213 -22.02 -0.75 -6.31
N ASP A 214 -21.26 0.02 -7.09
CA ASP A 214 -21.48 0.23 -8.53
C ASP A 214 -20.51 -0.69 -9.30
N PRO A 215 -21.01 -1.72 -10.02
CA PRO A 215 -20.18 -2.71 -10.71
C PRO A 215 -19.42 -2.19 -11.93
#